data_AF-T1EDQ9-F1
#
_entry.id   AF-T1EDQ9-F1
#
_cell.length_a   1.000
_cell.length_b   1.000
_cell.length_c   1.000
_cell.angle_alpha   90.00
_cell.angle_beta   90.00
_cell.angle_gamma   90.00
#
_symmetry.space_group_name_H-M   'P 1'
#
loop_
_entity.id
_entity.type
_entity.pdbx_description
1 polymer ?
#
loop_
_entity_poly.entity_id
_entity_poly.type
_entity_poly.pdbx_seq_one_letter_code
_entity_poly.pdbx_strand_id
1 'polypeptide(L)'
;MMMFKELLTKPQFIINFITTMELQKSFTIKDKVRVASLLVTIYHDKLDYLTRILKVLLTNLISRSVASGQPKLMFRRTESVVEKLLSYWLSICLYPHLRLQVGSCMFMLYKAIKYQVYKGPVDSLTHEARYSLSEDKLLREKVEASNVTVYVVRNASTHLEPITCKLLDCDTISQSKLKILDAIYRNTPHSHKPSVDDVDLEWLRDEVSRIVMRDDDVTVMTMTKKGWRQVNTLRHYNVKDGALMQLVPRVAMMMATDNHKTFSGYKDQTSSHNTITSNNINNNINNNNISSNNNNNNGTIGNHFKLPHSLMSLSRDADEKGEEKDDDNDYKVYHLTNPLLDNQPNNVRQKVMSEVYLTRLLATKCTLQQYVDDLFKSILSIN
;
A
#
# COMPACT_ATOMS: atom_id res chain seq x y z
N MET A 1 34.10 8.38 -16.23
CA MET A 1 32.74 8.97 -16.17
C MET A 1 32.59 10.25 -17.01
N MET A 2 33.52 11.21 -16.97
CA MET A 2 33.43 12.44 -17.79
C MET A 2 33.33 12.18 -19.31
N MET A 3 34.19 11.32 -19.87
CA MET A 3 34.15 10.99 -21.31
C MET A 3 32.83 10.35 -21.76
N PHE A 4 32.19 9.56 -20.90
CA PHE A 4 30.87 9.00 -21.20
C PHE A 4 29.79 10.08 -21.20
N LYS A 5 29.84 11.01 -20.24
CA LYS A 5 28.93 12.18 -20.21
C LYS A 5 29.05 13.01 -21.48
N GLU A 6 30.26 13.19 -22.02
CA GLU A 6 30.46 13.87 -23.30
C GLU A 6 29.80 13.13 -24.47
N LEU A 7 29.93 11.80 -24.55
CA LEU A 7 29.25 11.00 -25.56
C LEU A 7 27.72 11.14 -25.47
N LEU A 8 27.18 11.22 -24.25
CA LEU A 8 25.75 11.38 -24.02
C LEU A 8 25.21 12.72 -24.58
N THR A 9 26.05 13.73 -24.77
CA THR A 9 25.65 15.00 -25.40
C THR A 9 25.51 14.93 -26.92
N LYS A 10 25.97 13.84 -27.56
CA LYS A 10 25.92 13.66 -29.01
C LYS A 10 24.64 12.92 -29.42
N PRO A 11 23.72 13.53 -30.18
CA PRO A 11 22.44 12.90 -30.54
C PRO A 11 22.58 11.56 -31.24
N GLN A 12 23.51 11.48 -32.20
CA GLN A 12 23.75 10.27 -32.98
C GLN A 12 24.28 9.12 -32.13
N PHE A 13 25.09 9.43 -31.11
CA PHE A 13 25.56 8.42 -30.17
C PHE A 13 24.38 7.80 -29.42
N ILE A 14 23.45 8.61 -28.92
CA ILE A 14 22.28 8.09 -28.18
C ILE A 14 21.36 7.26 -29.05
N ILE A 15 21.06 7.73 -30.26
CA ILE A 15 20.20 7.00 -31.21
C ILE A 15 20.82 5.64 -31.53
N ASN A 16 22.11 5.61 -31.85
CA ASN A 16 22.82 4.37 -32.13
C ASN A 16 22.93 3.47 -30.90
N PHE A 17 23.24 4.04 -29.73
CA PHE A 17 23.34 3.31 -28.48
C PHE A 17 22.04 2.56 -28.15
N ILE A 18 20.89 3.25 -28.21
CA ILE A 18 19.58 2.63 -27.98
C ILE A 18 19.30 1.55 -29.03
N THR A 19 19.51 1.86 -30.32
CA THR A 19 19.25 0.92 -31.41
C THR A 19 20.10 -0.34 -31.29
N THR A 20 21.40 -0.19 -31.01
CA THR A 20 22.34 -1.32 -30.84
C THR A 20 21.96 -2.19 -29.65
N MET A 21 21.50 -1.60 -28.54
CA MET A 21 21.02 -2.36 -27.39
C MET A 21 19.74 -3.13 -27.71
N GLU A 22 18.79 -2.50 -28.40
CA GLU A 22 17.53 -3.16 -28.79
C GLU A 22 17.69 -4.33 -29.76
N LEU A 23 18.78 -4.36 -30.53
CA LEU A 23 19.11 -5.49 -31.42
C LEU A 23 19.61 -6.73 -30.67
N GLN A 24 20.04 -6.59 -29.40
CA GLN A 24 20.53 -7.73 -28.63
C GLN A 24 19.37 -8.57 -28.13
N LYS A 25 19.35 -9.87 -28.44
CA LYS A 25 18.31 -10.81 -27.97
C LYS A 25 18.27 -10.93 -26.44
N SER A 26 19.40 -10.71 -25.76
CA SER A 26 19.50 -10.70 -24.30
C SER A 26 18.90 -9.45 -23.65
N PHE A 27 18.56 -8.42 -24.43
CA PHE A 27 18.06 -7.15 -23.91
C PHE A 27 16.56 -7.22 -23.59
N THR A 28 16.25 -7.46 -22.32
CA THR A 28 14.89 -7.76 -21.86
C THR A 28 14.01 -6.51 -21.79
N ILE A 29 12.69 -6.70 -21.65
CA ILE A 29 11.74 -5.61 -21.39
C ILE A 29 12.10 -4.83 -20.12
N LYS A 30 12.60 -5.51 -19.07
CA LYS A 30 13.04 -4.86 -17.84
C LYS A 30 14.23 -3.93 -18.10
N ASP A 31 15.17 -4.35 -18.95
CA ASP A 31 16.35 -3.54 -19.27
C ASP A 31 15.97 -2.33 -20.13
N LYS A 32 15.06 -2.50 -21.08
CA LYS A 32 14.48 -1.38 -21.85
C LYS A 32 13.89 -0.31 -20.95
N VAL A 33 13.12 -0.73 -19.93
CA VAL A 33 12.51 0.18 -18.95
C VAL A 33 13.57 0.91 -18.11
N ARG A 34 14.62 0.21 -17.67
CA ARG A 34 15.73 0.79 -16.89
C ARG A 34 16.51 1.81 -17.71
N VAL A 35 16.85 1.48 -18.96
CA VAL A 35 17.57 2.40 -19.84
C VAL A 35 16.72 3.65 -20.08
N ALA A 36 15.43 3.49 -20.37
CA ALA A 36 14.53 4.63 -20.51
C ALA A 36 14.51 5.52 -19.26
N SER A 37 14.40 4.94 -18.05
CA SER A 37 14.34 5.74 -16.82
C SER A 37 15.66 6.46 -16.53
N LEU A 38 16.79 5.79 -16.77
CA LEU A 38 18.11 6.40 -16.60
C LEU A 38 18.34 7.55 -17.58
N LEU A 39 17.97 7.38 -18.86
CA LEU A 39 18.09 8.43 -19.86
C LEU A 39 17.24 9.65 -19.49
N VAL A 40 15.99 9.45 -19.04
CA VAL A 40 15.15 10.57 -18.59
C VAL A 40 15.75 11.27 -17.37
N THR A 41 16.32 10.52 -16.43
CA THR A 41 16.98 11.10 -15.25
C THR A 41 18.20 11.92 -15.66
N ILE A 42 19.01 11.41 -16.58
CA ILE A 42 20.21 12.11 -17.10
C ILE A 42 19.84 13.40 -17.83
N TYR A 43 18.74 13.40 -18.58
CA TYR A 43 18.29 14.54 -19.39
C TYR A 43 17.17 15.36 -18.75
N HIS A 44 16.90 15.17 -17.46
CA HIS A 44 15.82 15.87 -16.77
C HIS A 44 15.95 17.40 -16.88
N ASP A 45 17.18 17.92 -16.82
CA ASP A 45 17.45 19.36 -16.93
C ASP A 45 17.69 19.83 -18.38
N LYS A 46 17.57 18.91 -19.35
CA LYS A 46 17.77 19.13 -20.79
C LYS A 46 16.64 18.49 -21.60
N LEU A 47 15.40 18.81 -21.21
CA LEU A 47 14.20 18.22 -21.83
C LEU A 47 14.07 18.58 -23.32
N ASP A 48 14.63 19.71 -23.76
CA ASP A 48 14.72 20.08 -25.17
C ASP A 48 15.54 19.04 -25.96
N TYR A 49 16.69 18.63 -25.42
CA TYR A 49 17.55 17.60 -26.00
C TYR A 49 16.83 16.24 -25.99
N LEU A 50 16.26 15.84 -24.85
CA LEU A 50 15.49 14.59 -24.74
C LEU A 50 14.35 14.55 -25.76
N THR A 51 13.62 15.64 -25.93
CA THR A 51 12.50 15.74 -26.88
C THR A 51 12.98 15.58 -28.32
N ARG A 52 14.13 16.16 -28.68
CA ARG A 52 14.74 15.98 -30.01
C ARG A 52 15.11 14.53 -30.28
N ILE A 53 15.75 13.86 -29.32
CA ILE A 53 16.08 12.43 -29.42
C ILE A 53 14.81 11.59 -29.55
N LEU A 54 13.83 11.84 -28.69
CA LEU A 54 12.55 11.13 -28.67
C LEU A 54 11.83 11.25 -30.02
N LYS A 55 11.79 12.44 -30.63
CA LYS A 55 11.21 12.66 -31.96
C LYS A 55 11.86 11.77 -33.01
N VAL A 56 13.20 11.73 -33.08
CA VAL A 56 13.91 10.91 -34.07
C VAL A 56 13.64 9.41 -33.85
N LEU A 57 13.71 8.95 -32.60
CA LEU A 57 13.44 7.54 -32.28
C LEU A 57 11.98 7.15 -32.58
N LEU A 58 11.01 8.04 -32.33
CA LEU A 58 9.61 7.82 -32.64
C LEU A 58 9.39 7.77 -34.15
N THR A 59 10.01 8.66 -34.92
CA THR A 59 9.95 8.60 -36.39
C THR A 59 10.46 7.25 -36.90
N ASN A 60 11.59 6.77 -36.37
CA ASN A 60 12.12 5.45 -36.73
C ASN A 60 11.17 4.31 -36.33
N LEU A 61 10.51 4.41 -35.17
CA LEU A 61 9.50 3.44 -34.76
C LEU A 61 8.29 3.44 -35.70
N ILE A 62 7.80 4.63 -36.10
CA ILE A 62 6.67 4.77 -37.03
C ILE A 62 7.03 4.13 -38.37
N SER A 63 8.20 4.45 -38.95
CA SER A 63 8.65 3.85 -40.21
C SER A 63 8.71 2.33 -40.15
N ARG A 64 9.23 1.76 -39.05
CA ARG A 64 9.23 0.30 -38.84
C ARG A 64 7.82 -0.28 -38.74
N SER A 65 6.91 0.38 -38.02
CA SER A 65 5.53 -0.07 -37.84
C SER A 65 4.69 0.01 -39.11
N VAL A 66 4.97 0.98 -39.99
CA VAL A 66 4.34 1.07 -41.32
C VAL A 66 4.88 -0.06 -42.21
N ALA A 67 6.19 -0.29 -42.20
CA ALA A 67 6.83 -1.36 -42.97
C ALA A 67 6.35 -2.77 -42.57
N SER A 68 5.97 -2.99 -41.31
CA SER A 68 5.40 -4.27 -40.85
C SER A 68 3.94 -4.50 -41.27
N GLY A 69 3.28 -3.51 -41.88
CA GLY A 69 1.88 -3.61 -42.33
C GLY A 69 0.83 -3.49 -41.22
N GLN A 70 1.23 -3.18 -39.98
CA GLN A 70 0.31 -3.11 -38.82
C GLN A 70 0.40 -1.76 -38.07
N PRO A 71 0.21 -0.60 -38.75
CA PRO A 71 0.36 0.71 -38.12
C PRO A 71 -0.63 0.97 -36.97
N LYS A 72 -1.83 0.36 -37.01
CA LYS A 72 -2.84 0.48 -35.93
C LYS A 72 -2.44 -0.22 -34.63
N LEU A 73 -1.44 -1.10 -34.66
CA LEU A 73 -0.95 -1.81 -33.47
C LEU A 73 0.23 -1.10 -32.80
N MET A 74 0.72 -0.01 -33.39
CA MET A 74 1.76 0.82 -32.80
C MET A 74 1.33 1.32 -31.42
N PHE A 75 2.24 1.34 -30.44
CA PHE A 75 1.98 1.71 -29.04
C PHE A 75 0.99 0.81 -28.27
N ARG A 76 0.49 -0.29 -28.86
CA ARG A 76 -0.41 -1.22 -28.16
C ARG A 76 0.29 -1.92 -26.99
N ARG A 77 1.59 -2.16 -27.11
CA ARG A 77 2.44 -2.77 -26.09
C ARG A 77 3.71 -1.94 -25.95
N THR A 78 4.26 -1.86 -24.75
CA THR A 78 5.55 -1.19 -24.52
C THR A 78 6.68 -2.18 -24.75
N GLU A 79 7.15 -2.29 -25.99
CA GLU A 79 8.15 -3.28 -26.40
C GLU A 79 9.51 -2.64 -26.73
N SER A 80 9.60 -1.32 -26.74
CA SER A 80 10.81 -0.56 -27.03
C SER A 80 11.16 0.48 -25.94
N VAL A 81 12.43 0.87 -25.90
CA VAL A 81 12.95 1.96 -25.07
C VAL A 81 12.23 3.26 -25.41
N VAL A 82 11.98 3.52 -26.69
CA VAL A 82 11.34 4.76 -27.14
C VAL A 82 9.89 4.89 -26.66
N GLU A 83 9.11 3.81 -26.65
CA GLU A 83 7.74 3.83 -26.12
C GLU A 83 7.73 4.09 -24.60
N LYS A 84 8.72 3.55 -23.88
CA LYS A 84 8.86 3.84 -22.45
C LYS A 84 9.35 5.26 -22.20
N LEU A 85 10.30 5.76 -23.00
CA LEU A 85 10.74 7.16 -22.96
C LEU A 85 9.57 8.12 -23.22
N LEU A 86 8.70 7.82 -24.19
CA LEU A 86 7.49 8.59 -24.44
C LEU A 86 6.57 8.63 -23.22
N SER A 87 6.38 7.49 -22.55
CA SER A 87 5.56 7.42 -21.33
C SER A 87 6.11 8.31 -20.21
N TYR A 88 7.43 8.32 -20.00
CA TYR A 88 8.07 9.19 -19.01
C TYR A 88 8.04 10.67 -19.41
N TRP A 89 8.27 10.97 -20.69
CA TRP A 89 8.17 12.32 -21.22
C TRP A 89 6.76 12.89 -21.02
N LEU A 90 5.71 12.11 -21.33
CA LEU A 90 4.32 12.48 -21.06
C LEU A 90 4.10 12.70 -19.56
N SER A 91 4.66 11.86 -18.69
CA SER A 91 4.52 12.01 -17.24
C SER A 91 5.11 13.33 -16.74
N ILE A 92 6.28 13.74 -17.26
CA ILE A 92 6.92 15.03 -16.92
C ILE A 92 6.06 16.19 -17.43
N CYS A 93 5.67 16.16 -18.71
CA CYS A 93 4.92 17.25 -19.33
C CYS A 93 3.50 17.40 -18.77
N LEU A 94 2.85 16.30 -18.36
CA LEU A 94 1.49 16.31 -17.83
C LEU A 94 1.43 16.47 -16.31
N TYR A 95 2.56 16.45 -15.59
CA TYR A 95 2.57 16.64 -14.14
C TYR A 95 1.91 17.97 -13.70
N PRO A 96 2.15 19.14 -14.33
CA PRO A 96 1.46 20.37 -13.98
C PRO A 96 -0.07 20.28 -14.16
N HIS A 97 -0.53 19.67 -15.26
CA HIS A 97 -1.95 19.43 -15.51
C HIS A 97 -2.56 18.49 -14.46
N LEU A 98 -1.86 17.41 -14.12
CA LEU A 98 -2.24 16.50 -13.05
C LEU A 98 -2.34 17.24 -11.70
N ARG A 99 -1.33 18.04 -11.34
CA ARG A 99 -1.27 18.73 -10.05
C ARG A 99 -2.35 19.81 -9.92
N LEU A 100 -2.60 20.58 -10.98
CA LEU A 100 -3.42 21.78 -10.92
C LEU A 100 -4.88 21.55 -11.30
N GLN A 101 -5.19 20.51 -12.08
CA GLN A 101 -6.51 20.32 -12.68
C GLN A 101 -7.12 18.96 -12.34
N VAL A 102 -6.41 17.86 -12.63
CA VAL A 102 -6.97 16.49 -12.49
C VAL A 102 -6.87 15.92 -11.08
N GLY A 103 -5.85 16.33 -10.32
CA GLY A 103 -5.44 15.67 -9.08
C GLY A 103 -6.51 15.70 -7.98
N SER A 104 -7.28 16.79 -7.89
CA SER A 104 -8.39 16.90 -6.93
C SER A 104 -9.51 15.92 -7.26
N CYS A 105 -9.95 15.84 -8.52
CA CYS A 105 -10.97 14.89 -8.97
C CYS A 105 -10.51 13.44 -8.77
N MET A 106 -9.24 13.13 -9.12
CA MET A 106 -8.67 11.80 -8.93
C MET A 106 -8.64 11.40 -7.45
N PHE A 107 -8.26 12.33 -6.57
CA PHE A 107 -8.25 12.10 -5.13
C PHE A 107 -9.66 11.96 -4.54
N MET A 108 -10.62 12.75 -5.02
CA MET A 108 -12.01 12.65 -4.60
C MET A 108 -12.64 11.32 -5.04
N LEU A 109 -12.36 10.83 -6.25
CA LEU A 109 -12.79 9.50 -6.68
C LEU A 109 -12.19 8.41 -5.79
N TYR A 110 -10.89 8.47 -5.48
CA TYR A 110 -10.25 7.54 -4.54
C TYR A 110 -10.95 7.55 -3.18
N LYS A 111 -11.23 8.73 -2.62
CA LYS A 111 -11.93 8.88 -1.34
C LYS A 111 -13.36 8.34 -1.40
N ALA A 112 -14.08 8.62 -2.48
CA ALA A 112 -15.45 8.15 -2.68
C ALA A 112 -15.51 6.63 -2.76
N ILE A 113 -14.61 6.01 -3.54
CA ILE A 113 -14.48 4.54 -3.62
C ILE A 113 -14.18 3.97 -2.24
N LYS A 114 -13.14 4.49 -1.57
CA LYS A 114 -12.76 4.03 -0.22
C LYS A 114 -13.94 4.11 0.74
N TYR A 115 -14.59 5.26 0.83
CA TYR A 115 -15.74 5.47 1.70
C TYR A 115 -16.90 4.52 1.37
N GLN A 116 -17.25 4.37 0.09
CA GLN A 116 -18.35 3.53 -0.35
C GLN A 116 -18.09 2.04 -0.05
N VAL A 117 -16.87 1.55 -0.26
CA VAL A 117 -16.47 0.18 0.07
C VAL A 117 -16.58 -0.07 1.58
N TYR A 118 -15.97 0.81 2.40
CA TYR A 118 -15.93 0.64 3.86
C TYR A 118 -17.23 1.00 4.59
N LYS A 119 -18.23 1.53 3.89
CA LYS A 119 -19.59 1.72 4.40
C LYS A 119 -20.30 0.38 4.66
N GLY A 120 -19.88 -0.70 4.00
CA GLY A 120 -20.43 -2.04 4.17
C GLY A 120 -19.39 -3.03 4.70
N PRO A 121 -19.81 -4.27 5.02
CA PRO A 121 -18.90 -5.34 5.42
C PRO A 121 -17.83 -5.61 4.36
N VAL A 122 -16.60 -5.79 4.83
CA VAL A 122 -15.43 -6.16 4.01
C VAL A 122 -14.73 -7.30 4.71
N ASP A 123 -14.53 -8.42 4.01
CA ASP A 123 -13.73 -9.53 4.52
C ASP A 123 -12.25 -9.10 4.58
N SER A 124 -11.58 -9.34 5.71
CA SER A 124 -10.23 -8.85 5.95
C SER A 124 -9.17 -9.71 5.27
N LEU A 125 -9.53 -10.95 4.88
CA LEU A 125 -8.64 -11.94 4.29
C LEU A 125 -8.85 -12.03 2.77
N THR A 126 -10.10 -12.14 2.30
CA THR A 126 -10.40 -12.24 0.85
C THR A 126 -10.46 -10.88 0.16
N HIS A 127 -10.63 -9.81 0.95
CA HIS A 127 -10.89 -8.44 0.50
C HIS A 127 -12.16 -8.30 -0.34
N GLU A 128 -13.10 -9.23 -0.19
CA GLU A 128 -14.44 -9.12 -0.78
C GLU A 128 -15.28 -8.14 0.03
N ALA A 129 -15.99 -7.26 -0.66
CA ALA A 129 -16.78 -6.20 -0.05
C ALA A 129 -18.24 -6.26 -0.47
N ARG A 130 -19.15 -5.85 0.42
CA ARG A 130 -20.58 -5.72 0.09
C ARG A 130 -20.83 -4.70 -1.01
N TYR A 131 -20.08 -3.60 -0.99
CA TYR A 131 -20.12 -2.54 -1.98
C TYR A 131 -18.82 -2.57 -2.80
N SER A 132 -18.86 -3.24 -3.95
CA SER A 132 -17.74 -3.37 -4.87
C SER A 132 -18.14 -2.87 -6.26
N LEU A 133 -17.16 -2.41 -7.04
CA LEU A 133 -17.32 -2.19 -8.49
C LEU A 133 -16.90 -3.42 -9.31
N SER A 134 -16.20 -4.37 -8.70
CA SER A 134 -15.72 -5.61 -9.32
C SER A 134 -16.57 -6.78 -8.85
N GLU A 135 -17.05 -7.59 -9.80
CA GLU A 135 -17.80 -8.82 -9.52
C GLU A 135 -16.95 -9.83 -8.74
N ASP A 136 -15.66 -9.94 -9.07
CA ASP A 136 -14.71 -10.86 -8.43
C ASP A 136 -14.41 -10.48 -6.97
N LYS A 137 -14.70 -9.24 -6.58
CA LYS A 137 -14.50 -8.72 -5.22
C LYS A 137 -15.80 -8.44 -4.49
N LEU A 138 -16.90 -9.03 -4.95
CA LEU A 138 -18.20 -8.87 -4.29
C LEU A 138 -18.39 -9.93 -3.20
N LEU A 139 -18.68 -9.47 -1.97
CA LEU A 139 -18.97 -10.37 -0.85
C LEU A 139 -20.31 -11.08 -1.06
N ARG A 140 -20.25 -12.41 -1.23
CA ARG A 140 -21.41 -13.27 -1.50
C ARG A 140 -22.08 -13.78 -0.23
N GLU A 141 -21.35 -13.85 0.88
CA GLU A 141 -21.95 -14.25 2.15
C GLU A 141 -22.99 -13.25 2.65
N LYS A 142 -24.08 -13.78 3.21
CA LYS A 142 -25.14 -12.97 3.83
C LYS A 142 -24.67 -12.51 5.21
N VAL A 143 -23.96 -11.39 5.25
CA VAL A 143 -23.53 -10.74 6.49
C VAL A 143 -24.58 -9.71 6.94
N GLU A 144 -25.22 -10.01 8.07
CA GLU A 144 -26.06 -9.05 8.79
C GLU A 144 -25.16 -8.20 9.66
N ALA A 145 -24.91 -6.94 9.27
CA ALA A 145 -24.03 -6.02 9.96
C ALA A 145 -24.83 -4.85 10.54
N SER A 146 -24.45 -4.39 11.72
CA SER A 146 -25.03 -3.23 12.39
C SER A 146 -23.99 -2.13 12.54
N ASN A 147 -24.42 -0.88 12.48
CA ASN A 147 -23.53 0.25 12.75
C ASN A 147 -23.25 0.36 14.25
N VAL A 148 -22.02 0.64 14.60
CA VAL A 148 -21.58 0.93 15.97
C VAL A 148 -20.86 2.27 15.96
N THR A 149 -21.40 3.25 16.68
CA THR A 149 -20.74 4.53 16.90
C THR A 149 -19.85 4.43 18.13
N VAL A 150 -18.57 4.76 17.99
CA VAL A 150 -17.60 4.77 19.10
C VAL A 150 -17.00 6.16 19.26
N TYR A 151 -16.63 6.51 20.48
CA TYR A 151 -16.04 7.79 20.83
C TYR A 151 -14.57 7.60 21.20
N VAL A 152 -13.67 8.18 20.41
CA VAL A 152 -12.22 7.97 20.55
C VAL A 152 -11.57 9.13 21.28
N VAL A 153 -10.98 8.83 22.43
CA VAL A 153 -10.24 9.77 23.28
C VAL A 153 -8.78 9.81 22.81
N ARG A 154 -8.24 11.00 22.55
CA ARG A 154 -6.86 11.18 22.06
C ARG A 154 -5.82 11.27 23.18
N ASN A 155 -6.19 11.85 24.32
CA ASN A 155 -5.36 11.94 25.52
C ASN A 155 -6.26 12.37 26.69
N ALA A 156 -6.24 11.62 27.80
CA ALA A 156 -7.07 11.94 28.99
C ALA A 156 -6.74 13.30 29.61
N SER A 157 -5.57 13.87 29.30
CA SER A 157 -5.10 15.17 29.82
C SER A 157 -5.53 16.37 28.98
N THR A 158 -6.04 16.15 27.76
CA THR A 158 -6.54 17.23 26.90
C THR A 158 -8.06 17.27 26.99
N HIS A 159 -8.66 18.39 27.42
CA HIS A 159 -10.12 18.62 27.41
C HIS A 159 -10.74 18.67 25.99
N LEU A 160 -10.15 17.97 25.03
CA LEU A 160 -10.64 17.90 23.66
C LEU A 160 -11.84 16.95 23.59
N GLU A 161 -12.86 17.35 22.84
CA GLU A 161 -14.00 16.48 22.57
C GLU A 161 -13.55 15.17 21.90
N PRO A 162 -14.11 14.01 22.31
CA PRO A 162 -13.85 12.74 21.67
C PRO A 162 -14.20 12.75 20.18
N ILE A 163 -13.48 11.98 19.39
CA ILE A 163 -13.79 11.84 17.96
C ILE A 163 -14.85 10.77 17.79
N THR A 164 -15.95 11.12 17.13
CA THR A 164 -16.99 10.17 16.77
C THR A 164 -16.60 9.36 15.54
N CYS A 165 -16.53 8.03 15.67
CA CYS A 165 -16.22 7.09 14.60
C CYS A 165 -17.40 6.14 14.38
N LYS A 166 -17.88 6.04 13.13
CA LYS A 166 -18.91 5.07 12.74
C LYS A 166 -18.24 3.82 12.17
N LEU A 167 -18.42 2.70 12.85
CA LEU A 167 -17.85 1.39 12.51
C LEU A 167 -18.98 0.39 12.24
N LEU A 168 -18.63 -0.81 11.78
CA LEU A 168 -19.53 -1.95 11.69
C LEU A 168 -19.18 -2.95 12.79
N ASP A 169 -20.18 -3.55 13.41
CA ASP A 169 -19.97 -4.58 14.42
C ASP A 169 -19.19 -5.81 13.88
N CYS A 170 -19.28 -6.07 12.57
CA CYS A 170 -18.51 -7.09 11.87
C CYS A 170 -17.13 -6.62 11.39
N ASP A 171 -16.68 -5.40 11.69
CA ASP A 171 -15.29 -5.00 11.39
C ASP A 171 -14.34 -5.79 12.31
N THR A 172 -13.21 -6.24 11.78
CA THR A 172 -12.11 -6.74 12.62
C THR A 172 -11.54 -5.60 13.48
N ILE A 173 -10.73 -5.94 14.48
CA ILE A 173 -10.07 -4.93 15.30
C ILE A 173 -9.09 -4.11 14.46
N SER A 174 -8.36 -4.73 13.54
CA SER A 174 -7.48 -4.00 12.60
C SER A 174 -8.25 -3.09 11.65
N GLN A 175 -9.41 -3.51 11.13
CA GLN A 175 -10.26 -2.65 10.32
C GLN A 175 -10.81 -1.46 11.14
N SER A 176 -11.19 -1.71 12.40
CA SER A 176 -11.63 -0.66 13.33
C SER A 176 -10.51 0.34 13.61
N LYS A 177 -9.29 -0.14 13.91
CA LYS A 177 -8.09 0.69 14.07
C LYS A 177 -7.84 1.55 12.84
N LEU A 178 -7.91 0.97 11.64
CA LEU A 178 -7.71 1.70 10.38
C LEU A 178 -8.73 2.84 10.22
N LYS A 179 -10.02 2.58 10.46
CA LYS A 179 -11.09 3.59 10.37
C LYS A 179 -10.90 4.71 11.40
N ILE A 180 -10.51 4.35 12.62
CA ILE A 180 -10.21 5.31 13.70
C ILE A 180 -8.98 6.16 13.34
N LEU A 181 -7.89 5.56 12.86
CA LEU A 181 -6.69 6.27 12.40
C LEU A 181 -7.02 7.24 11.26
N ASP A 182 -7.87 6.85 10.32
CA ASP A 182 -8.33 7.74 9.25
C ASP A 182 -9.13 8.93 9.77
N ALA A 183 -9.94 8.76 10.82
CA ALA A 183 -10.67 9.84 11.47
C ALA A 183 -9.73 10.78 12.24
N ILE A 184 -8.81 10.22 13.04
CA ILE A 184 -7.83 10.98 13.83
C ILE A 184 -6.91 11.80 12.92
N TYR A 185 -6.39 11.18 11.86
CA TYR A 185 -5.34 11.69 10.99
C TYR A 185 -5.87 12.08 9.60
N ARG A 186 -7.11 12.57 9.51
CA ARG A 186 -7.79 12.87 8.23
C ARG A 186 -7.04 13.83 7.31
N ASN A 187 -6.21 14.71 7.88
CA ASN A 187 -5.42 15.74 7.17
C ASN A 187 -3.92 15.42 7.15
N THR A 188 -3.51 14.25 7.63
CA THR A 188 -2.11 13.82 7.66
C THR A 188 -1.82 12.93 6.45
N PRO A 189 -0.70 13.14 5.74
CA PRO A 189 -0.27 12.24 4.68
C PRO A 189 -0.14 10.80 5.20
N HIS A 190 -0.51 9.81 4.38
CA HIS A 190 -0.51 8.40 4.80
C HIS A 190 0.83 7.94 5.38
N SER A 191 1.97 8.38 4.81
CA SER A 191 3.32 8.02 5.28
C SER A 191 3.68 8.53 6.67
N HIS A 192 2.93 9.49 7.22
CA HIS A 192 3.15 10.05 8.55
C HIS A 192 2.11 9.55 9.57
N LYS A 193 1.19 8.66 9.15
CA LYS A 193 0.23 8.04 10.05
C LYS A 193 0.88 6.82 10.72
N PRO A 194 0.58 6.54 12.00
CA PRO A 194 0.93 5.26 12.61
C PRO A 194 0.35 4.10 11.79
N SER A 195 1.09 2.99 11.71
CA SER A 195 0.55 1.74 11.17
C SER A 195 -0.50 1.17 12.12
N VAL A 196 -1.39 0.34 11.60
CA VAL A 196 -2.33 -0.46 12.41
C VAL A 196 -1.56 -1.34 13.41
N ASP A 197 -0.36 -1.79 13.06
CA ASP A 197 0.48 -2.66 13.89
C ASP A 197 1.20 -1.90 15.03
N ASP A 198 1.35 -0.59 14.89
CA ASP A 198 2.04 0.28 15.85
C ASP A 198 1.15 0.69 17.03
N VAL A 199 -0.15 0.35 16.99
CA VAL A 199 -1.14 0.77 17.99
C VAL A 199 -2.02 -0.38 18.43
N ASP A 200 -2.33 -0.39 19.72
CA ASP A 200 -3.37 -1.23 20.33
C ASP A 200 -4.66 -0.40 20.49
N LEU A 201 -5.81 -1.06 20.35
CA LEU A 201 -7.13 -0.45 20.54
C LEU A 201 -7.66 -0.86 21.92
N GLU A 202 -7.84 0.12 22.80
CA GLU A 202 -8.40 -0.11 24.13
C GLU A 202 -9.85 0.33 24.20
N TRP A 203 -10.72 -0.56 24.70
CA TRP A 203 -12.08 -0.24 25.09
C TRP A 203 -12.12 0.14 26.58
N LEU A 204 -12.60 1.35 26.86
CA LEU A 204 -12.80 1.90 28.20
C LEU A 204 -14.22 1.53 28.66
N ARG A 205 -14.36 0.42 29.41
CA ARG A 205 -15.68 -0.04 29.87
C ARG A 205 -16.23 0.84 30.99
N ASP A 206 -15.38 1.10 31.98
CA ASP A 206 -15.67 1.91 33.16
C ASP A 206 -14.40 2.70 33.54
N GLU A 207 -14.46 3.54 34.58
CA GLU A 207 -13.32 4.38 35.02
C GLU A 207 -12.04 3.56 35.31
N VAL A 208 -12.20 2.29 35.70
CA VAL A 208 -11.09 1.40 36.09
C VAL A 208 -10.86 0.26 35.08
N SER A 209 -11.89 -0.18 34.37
CA SER A 209 -11.81 -1.37 33.50
C SER A 209 -11.46 -0.99 32.06
N ARG A 210 -10.29 -1.45 31.59
CA ARG A 210 -9.85 -1.30 30.20
C ARG A 210 -9.57 -2.66 29.59
N ILE A 211 -9.96 -2.85 28.32
CA ILE A 211 -9.71 -4.07 27.57
C ILE A 211 -8.95 -3.72 26.30
N VAL A 212 -7.75 -4.29 26.14
CA VAL A 212 -7.04 -4.26 24.86
C VAL A 212 -7.68 -5.29 23.93
N MET A 213 -8.24 -4.84 22.82
CA MET A 213 -8.83 -5.70 21.80
C MET A 213 -7.79 -5.99 20.71
N ARG A 214 -7.77 -7.23 20.20
CA ARG A 214 -6.87 -7.66 19.11
C ARG A 214 -7.60 -8.60 18.17
N ASP A 215 -7.11 -8.70 16.93
CA ASP A 215 -7.65 -9.61 15.91
C ASP A 215 -7.54 -11.09 16.33
N ASP A 216 -6.50 -11.42 17.10
CA ASP A 216 -6.29 -12.71 17.73
C ASP A 216 -5.86 -12.52 19.19
N ASP A 217 -6.57 -13.15 20.11
CA ASP A 217 -6.26 -13.18 21.53
C ASP A 217 -6.84 -14.46 22.18
N VAL A 218 -6.60 -14.64 23.49
CA VAL A 218 -7.06 -15.82 24.24
C VAL A 218 -8.58 -16.05 24.17
N THR A 219 -9.38 -15.04 23.84
CA THR A 219 -10.82 -15.17 23.72
C THR A 219 -11.23 -15.91 22.43
N VAL A 220 -10.40 -15.88 21.38
CA VAL A 220 -10.61 -16.64 20.12
C VAL A 220 -10.62 -18.14 20.35
N MET A 221 -9.80 -18.63 21.30
CA MET A 221 -9.66 -20.08 21.57
C MET A 221 -10.99 -20.75 21.93
N THR A 222 -11.93 -19.99 22.52
CA THR A 222 -13.26 -20.47 22.91
C THR A 222 -14.24 -20.68 21.75
N MET A 223 -13.90 -20.21 20.54
CA MET A 223 -14.77 -20.23 19.34
C MET A 223 -14.25 -21.17 18.24
N THR A 224 -13.22 -21.96 18.51
CA THR A 224 -12.64 -22.90 17.54
C THR A 224 -13.64 -23.98 17.17
N LYS A 225 -14.02 -24.06 15.89
CA LYS A 225 -14.91 -25.11 15.37
C LYS A 225 -14.21 -25.86 14.24
N LYS A 226 -14.02 -27.17 14.40
CA LYS A 226 -13.49 -28.07 13.36
C LYS A 226 -12.19 -27.57 12.70
N GLY A 227 -11.25 -27.07 13.50
CA GLY A 227 -9.96 -26.59 12.99
C GLY A 227 -9.95 -25.17 12.41
N TRP A 228 -11.09 -24.46 12.44
CA TRP A 228 -11.19 -23.06 12.00
C TRP A 228 -11.41 -22.09 13.17
N ARG A 229 -10.73 -20.94 13.09
CA ARG A 229 -10.88 -19.80 14.01
C ARG A 229 -11.40 -18.58 13.26
N GLN A 230 -12.34 -17.86 13.87
CA GLN A 230 -12.81 -16.59 13.35
C GLN A 230 -11.95 -15.45 13.89
N VAL A 231 -11.55 -14.51 13.03
CA VAL A 231 -10.89 -13.27 13.46
C VAL A 231 -11.82 -12.47 14.36
N ASN A 232 -11.28 -11.93 15.45
CA ASN A 232 -12.06 -11.10 16.38
C ASN A 232 -12.62 -9.85 15.70
N THR A 233 -13.88 -9.56 16.02
CA THR A 233 -14.62 -8.38 15.54
C THR A 233 -15.13 -7.56 16.71
N LEU A 234 -15.63 -6.35 16.46
CA LEU A 234 -16.31 -5.57 17.52
C LEU A 234 -17.50 -6.33 18.14
N ARG A 235 -18.22 -7.12 17.33
CA ARG A 235 -19.31 -7.99 17.78
C ARG A 235 -18.82 -9.08 18.74
N HIS A 236 -17.65 -9.66 18.48
CA HIS A 236 -17.04 -10.67 19.34
C HIS A 236 -16.82 -10.14 20.77
N TYR A 237 -16.31 -8.91 20.89
CA TYR A 237 -16.17 -8.24 22.19
C TYR A 237 -17.47 -7.65 22.74
N ASN A 238 -18.60 -7.81 22.03
CA ASN A 238 -19.90 -7.26 22.37
C ASN A 238 -19.89 -5.73 22.56
N VAL A 239 -19.09 -5.01 21.75
CA VAL A 239 -19.03 -3.55 21.76
C VAL A 239 -20.40 -2.97 21.37
N LYS A 240 -20.87 -1.99 22.14
CA LYS A 240 -22.16 -1.32 21.94
C LYS A 240 -21.98 0.10 21.41
N ASP A 241 -23.07 0.65 20.88
CA ASP A 241 -23.12 2.05 20.47
C ASP A 241 -22.80 2.97 21.66
N GLY A 242 -22.00 3.99 21.41
CA GLY A 242 -21.50 4.92 22.42
C GLY A 242 -20.26 4.44 23.19
N ALA A 243 -19.64 3.32 22.82
CA ALA A 243 -18.43 2.83 23.49
C ALA A 243 -17.28 3.84 23.42
N LEU A 244 -16.61 4.06 24.56
CA LEU A 244 -15.41 4.91 24.67
C LEU A 244 -14.15 4.09 24.36
N MET A 245 -13.30 4.59 23.48
CA MET A 245 -12.09 3.90 23.05
C MET A 245 -10.89 4.83 23.04
N GLN A 246 -9.69 4.25 23.05
CA GLN A 246 -8.45 4.99 22.81
C GLN A 246 -7.45 4.13 22.01
N LEU A 247 -6.63 4.80 21.21
CA LEU A 247 -5.46 4.17 20.59
C LEU A 247 -4.25 4.42 21.48
N VAL A 248 -3.59 3.33 21.89
CA VAL A 248 -2.34 3.41 22.64
C VAL A 248 -1.20 2.93 21.75
N PRO A 249 -0.04 3.62 21.73
CA PRO A 249 1.14 3.11 21.05
C PRO A 249 1.49 1.74 21.61
N ARG A 250 1.68 0.76 20.72
CA ARG A 250 2.28 -0.51 21.10
C ARG A 250 3.73 -0.18 21.38
N VAL A 251 4.06 0.04 22.65
CA VAL A 251 5.46 0.20 23.06
C VAL A 251 6.16 -1.08 22.62
N ALA A 252 6.92 -0.99 21.52
CA ALA A 252 7.86 -2.04 21.17
C ALA A 252 8.66 -2.29 22.44
N MET A 253 8.81 -3.55 22.80
CA MET A 253 9.73 -4.02 23.82
C MET A 253 11.16 -3.69 23.34
N MET A 254 11.50 -2.41 23.29
CA MET A 254 12.76 -1.82 22.85
C MET A 254 13.44 -1.17 24.06
N MET A 255 13.31 -1.83 25.21
CA MET A 255 14.07 -1.61 26.45
C MET A 255 14.32 -2.92 27.20
N ALA A 256 14.24 -4.09 26.54
CA ALA A 256 14.40 -5.38 27.21
C ALA A 256 15.09 -6.44 26.34
N THR A 257 16.23 -6.12 25.73
CA THR A 257 17.32 -7.06 25.43
C THR A 257 18.60 -6.28 25.16
N ASP A 258 19.15 -5.62 26.18
CA ASP A 258 20.55 -5.16 26.11
C ASP A 258 21.26 -5.29 27.47
N ASN A 259 20.84 -6.28 28.27
CA ASN A 259 21.57 -6.72 29.44
C ASN A 259 21.56 -8.25 29.49
N HIS A 260 22.77 -8.82 29.56
CA HIS A 260 23.15 -10.23 29.57
C HIS A 260 23.36 -10.93 28.22
N LYS A 261 24.60 -10.85 27.73
CA LYS A 261 25.49 -12.02 27.58
C LYS A 261 26.93 -11.57 27.36
N THR A 262 27.65 -11.36 28.46
CA THR A 262 29.11 -11.51 28.51
C THR A 262 29.44 -12.99 28.32
N PHE A 263 30.05 -13.35 27.19
CA PHE A 263 30.89 -14.55 27.13
C PHE A 263 32.22 -14.20 26.46
N SER A 264 33.25 -14.51 27.23
CA SER A 264 34.69 -14.32 27.04
C SER A 264 35.23 -15.14 25.86
N GLY A 265 36.20 -14.59 25.12
CA GLY A 265 37.08 -15.39 24.28
C GLY A 265 37.96 -14.60 23.32
N TYR A 266 39.25 -14.51 23.67
CA TYR A 266 40.43 -14.24 22.82
C TYR A 266 40.91 -12.78 22.63
N LYS A 267 41.92 -12.48 23.46
CA LYS A 267 43.23 -11.82 23.19
C LYS A 267 43.37 -11.05 21.87
N ASP A 268 43.71 -9.76 21.99
CA ASP A 268 45.04 -9.32 21.57
C ASP A 268 45.49 -8.04 22.29
N GLN A 269 46.79 -8.01 22.57
CA GLN A 269 47.52 -6.96 23.26
C GLN A 269 47.86 -5.81 22.28
N THR A 270 47.78 -4.58 22.78
CA THR A 270 48.86 -3.55 22.81
C THR A 270 48.32 -2.13 22.58
N SER A 271 48.72 -1.24 23.50
CA SER A 271 48.99 0.22 23.40
C SER A 271 48.07 1.11 22.56
N SER A 272 47.63 2.30 22.99
CA SER A 272 48.17 3.21 24.02
C SER A 272 47.22 4.41 24.19
N HIS A 273 47.21 4.93 25.42
CA HIS A 273 46.75 6.23 25.92
C HIS A 273 46.49 7.37 24.92
N ASN A 274 45.36 8.07 25.07
CA ASN A 274 45.32 9.33 25.83
C ASN A 274 43.90 9.86 26.07
N THR A 275 43.70 10.39 27.27
CA THR A 275 42.50 11.02 27.81
C THR A 275 42.75 12.51 27.91
N ILE A 276 41.88 13.38 27.34
CA ILE A 276 41.65 14.77 27.80
C ILE A 276 40.18 15.11 27.49
N THR A 277 39.26 15.02 28.45
CA THR A 277 38.70 16.10 29.31
C THR A 277 38.10 17.32 28.59
N SER A 278 36.83 17.58 28.93
CA SER A 278 36.23 18.89 29.27
C SER A 278 35.25 19.54 28.29
N ASN A 279 34.00 19.55 28.78
CA ASN A 279 33.12 20.71 28.96
C ASN A 279 32.20 21.19 27.83
N ASN A 280 30.90 21.07 28.17
CA ASN A 280 29.77 21.88 27.76
C ASN A 280 30.08 23.38 27.61
N ILE A 281 29.45 24.02 26.61
CA ILE A 281 28.67 25.27 26.73
C ILE A 281 27.79 25.42 25.49
N ASN A 282 26.50 25.72 25.74
CA ASN A 282 25.51 26.19 24.78
C ASN A 282 25.93 27.54 24.14
N ASN A 283 25.66 27.74 22.85
CA ASN A 283 24.71 28.78 22.38
C ASN A 283 24.63 28.89 20.85
N ASN A 284 23.39 29.15 20.41
CA ASN A 284 22.91 29.57 19.09
C ASN A 284 23.88 30.41 18.23
N ILE A 285 23.85 30.20 16.90
CA ILE A 285 23.29 31.14 15.89
C ILE A 285 23.49 30.57 14.46
N ASN A 286 22.45 30.77 13.64
CA ASN A 286 22.33 30.58 12.19
C ASN A 286 23.60 30.76 11.34
N ASN A 287 23.82 29.87 10.35
CA ASN A 287 23.68 30.21 8.93
C ASN A 287 24.01 29.03 7.99
N ASN A 288 23.34 29.06 6.85
CA ASN A 288 23.49 28.20 5.68
C ASN A 288 24.95 27.85 5.33
N ASN A 289 25.21 26.56 5.05
CA ASN A 289 25.86 26.17 3.80
C ASN A 289 25.73 24.67 3.52
N ILE A 290 25.43 24.42 2.25
CA ILE A 290 25.45 23.15 1.54
C ILE A 290 26.88 22.60 1.55
N SER A 291 27.05 21.35 1.99
CA SER A 291 28.03 20.48 1.36
C SER A 291 27.69 19.02 1.54
N SER A 292 27.74 18.34 0.40
CA SER A 292 27.60 16.91 0.17
C SER A 292 28.41 16.06 1.14
N ASN A 293 27.82 14.98 1.62
CA ASN A 293 28.59 13.77 1.76
C ASN A 293 27.80 12.54 1.33
N ASN A 294 28.40 11.84 0.38
CA ASN A 294 28.01 10.53 -0.11
C ASN A 294 27.97 9.54 1.06
N ASN A 295 26.92 8.73 1.14
CA ASN A 295 27.11 7.31 1.35
C ASN A 295 26.00 6.51 0.69
N ASN A 296 26.47 5.59 -0.14
CA ASN A 296 25.71 4.60 -0.89
C ASN A 296 24.87 3.74 0.05
N ASN A 297 23.61 3.51 -0.30
CA ASN A 297 23.05 2.17 -0.28
C ASN A 297 21.90 2.02 -1.28
N ASN A 298 22.03 0.97 -2.09
CA ASN A 298 21.13 0.51 -3.14
C ASN A 298 19.76 0.12 -2.58
N GLY A 299 18.68 0.39 -3.35
CA GLY A 299 17.36 -0.14 -3.02
C GLY A 299 16.24 0.31 -3.96
N THR A 300 16.10 -0.40 -5.07
CA THR A 300 14.95 -0.50 -5.99
C THR A 300 13.58 -0.08 -5.42
N ILE A 301 13.01 1.05 -5.86
CA ILE A 301 11.60 1.39 -5.63
C ILE A 301 10.80 0.97 -6.87
N GLY A 302 10.34 -0.28 -6.87
CA GLY A 302 9.17 -0.70 -7.61
C GLY A 302 7.96 -0.55 -6.70
N ASN A 303 7.06 0.37 -7.00
CA ASN A 303 5.80 0.54 -6.27
C ASN A 303 4.87 -0.66 -6.55
N HIS A 304 5.08 -1.76 -5.83
CA HIS A 304 4.01 -2.67 -5.46
C HIS A 304 3.46 -2.19 -4.11
N PHE A 305 2.20 -1.78 -4.09
CA PHE A 305 1.43 -1.64 -2.86
C PHE A 305 1.34 -3.03 -2.21
N LYS A 306 2.21 -3.32 -1.24
CA LYS A 306 2.04 -4.42 -0.28
C LYS A 306 1.52 -3.82 1.01
N LEU A 307 0.34 -4.27 1.45
CA LEU A 307 -0.15 -4.04 2.80
C LEU A 307 0.77 -4.76 3.83
N PRO A 308 0.77 -4.31 5.09
CA PRO A 308 1.76 -4.72 6.10
C PRO A 308 1.79 -6.23 6.39
N HIS A 309 3.01 -6.68 6.67
CA HIS A 309 3.39 -8.05 7.01
C HIS A 309 2.91 -8.44 8.42
N SER A 310 1.62 -8.73 8.57
CA SER A 310 1.12 -9.50 9.72
C SER A 310 0.23 -10.69 9.33
N LEU A 311 0.01 -10.95 8.04
CA LEU A 311 -0.80 -12.10 7.59
C LEU A 311 -0.15 -12.88 6.43
N MET A 312 1.14 -12.66 6.15
CA MET A 312 1.86 -13.39 5.10
C MET A 312 2.58 -14.62 5.66
N SER A 313 1.80 -15.49 6.29
CA SER A 313 2.12 -16.92 6.47
C SER A 313 0.78 -17.64 6.50
N LEU A 314 0.64 -18.69 5.69
CA LEU A 314 -0.55 -19.55 5.47
C LEU A 314 -1.17 -19.37 4.07
N SER A 315 -0.38 -19.71 3.05
CA SER A 315 -0.86 -20.36 1.83
C SER A 315 0.30 -21.12 1.22
N ARG A 316 0.50 -22.37 1.63
CA ARG A 316 1.34 -23.32 0.89
C ARG A 316 0.40 -24.20 0.07
N ASP A 317 0.59 -24.14 -1.24
CA ASP A 317 0.02 -25.05 -2.20
C ASP A 317 0.45 -26.50 -1.87
N ALA A 318 -0.49 -27.41 -2.09
CA ALA A 318 -0.31 -28.84 -1.91
C ALA A 318 0.66 -29.41 -2.95
N ASP A 319 1.77 -29.97 -2.48
CA ASP A 319 2.38 -31.24 -2.92
C ASP A 319 3.84 -31.27 -2.46
N GLU A 320 4.15 -32.07 -1.43
CA GLU A 320 5.32 -32.96 -1.37
C GLU A 320 5.40 -33.64 0.01
N LYS A 321 5.65 -34.95 -0.01
CA LYS A 321 5.82 -35.81 1.16
C LYS A 321 7.09 -35.41 1.93
N GLY A 322 6.98 -35.16 3.24
CA GLY A 322 8.13 -34.95 4.11
C GLY A 322 7.73 -34.85 5.58
N GLU A 323 8.11 -35.88 6.32
CA GLU A 323 8.21 -36.12 7.78
C GLU A 323 7.70 -35.06 8.78
N GLU A 324 6.86 -35.57 9.68
CA GLU A 324 6.27 -34.91 10.85
C GLU A 324 7.31 -34.28 11.78
N LYS A 325 7.10 -32.99 12.08
CA LYS A 325 7.46 -32.40 13.37
C LYS A 325 6.21 -31.72 13.92
N ASP A 326 5.75 -32.22 15.06
CA ASP A 326 4.69 -31.63 15.88
C ASP A 326 5.12 -30.23 16.33
N ASP A 327 4.60 -29.20 15.67
CA ASP A 327 4.54 -27.83 16.18
C ASP A 327 3.05 -27.48 16.37
N ASP A 328 2.72 -27.09 17.59
CA ASP A 328 1.37 -26.90 18.11
C ASP A 328 0.48 -26.00 17.21
N ASN A 329 -0.72 -26.51 16.88
CA ASN A 329 -1.93 -25.77 16.50
C ASN A 329 -2.02 -25.12 15.11
N ASP A 330 -2.02 -25.92 14.04
CA ASP A 330 -2.35 -25.49 12.66
C ASP A 330 -3.87 -25.25 12.47
N TYR A 331 -4.40 -24.15 13.06
CA TYR A 331 -5.77 -23.72 12.81
C TYR A 331 -5.84 -22.77 11.63
N LYS A 332 -6.83 -22.98 10.77
CA LYS A 332 -7.11 -22.07 9.65
C LYS A 332 -7.98 -20.90 10.11
N VAL A 333 -7.76 -19.71 9.55
CA VAL A 333 -8.43 -18.48 9.99
C VAL A 333 -9.41 -18.00 8.92
N TYR A 334 -10.57 -17.51 9.34
CA TYR A 334 -11.56 -16.86 8.46
C TYR A 334 -12.13 -15.59 9.12
N HIS A 335 -12.69 -14.66 8.33
CA HIS A 335 -13.38 -13.49 8.86
C HIS A 335 -14.90 -13.56 8.62
N LEU A 336 -15.36 -13.24 7.41
CA LEU A 336 -16.79 -13.23 7.06
C LEU A 336 -17.14 -14.43 6.17
N THR A 337 -16.23 -14.80 5.26
CA THR A 337 -16.41 -15.96 4.39
C THR A 337 -16.11 -17.24 5.17
N ASN A 338 -17.15 -17.90 5.68
CA ASN A 338 -17.02 -19.09 6.52
C ASN A 338 -16.90 -20.36 5.65
N PRO A 339 -15.73 -21.00 5.59
CA PRO A 339 -15.49 -22.17 4.74
C PRO A 339 -16.26 -23.42 5.20
N LEU A 340 -16.78 -23.43 6.44
CA LEU A 340 -17.60 -24.54 6.94
C LEU A 340 -19.03 -24.53 6.37
N LEU A 341 -19.48 -23.42 5.80
CA LEU A 341 -20.81 -23.30 5.18
C LEU A 341 -20.83 -23.80 3.72
N ASP A 342 -19.67 -23.85 3.05
CA ASP A 342 -19.56 -24.30 1.66
C ASP A 342 -19.63 -25.83 1.51
N ASN A 343 -19.32 -26.59 2.57
CA ASN A 343 -19.31 -28.06 2.56
C ASN A 343 -20.70 -28.70 2.75
N GLN A 344 -21.80 -27.95 2.68
CA GLN A 344 -23.15 -28.53 2.78
C GLN A 344 -23.78 -28.80 1.40
N PRO A 345 -24.29 -30.02 1.14
CA PRO A 345 -24.71 -30.49 -0.19
C PRO A 345 -25.98 -29.84 -0.75
N ASN A 346 -26.65 -28.94 -0.01
CA ASN A 346 -27.90 -28.29 -0.41
C ASN A 346 -27.76 -26.84 -0.89
N ASN A 347 -26.56 -26.39 -1.26
CA ASN A 347 -26.37 -25.03 -1.74
C ASN A 347 -26.87 -24.85 -3.19
N VAL A 348 -28.17 -24.61 -3.33
CA VAL A 348 -28.83 -23.97 -4.48
C VAL A 348 -28.39 -22.49 -4.63
N ARG A 349 -27.14 -22.17 -4.25
CA ARG A 349 -26.60 -20.81 -4.10
C ARG A 349 -26.14 -20.18 -5.42
N GLN A 350 -25.95 -20.94 -6.49
CA GLN A 350 -25.29 -20.41 -7.69
C GLN A 350 -26.20 -19.81 -8.77
N LYS A 351 -27.53 -20.03 -8.75
CA LYS A 351 -28.39 -19.61 -9.87
C LYS A 351 -29.45 -18.56 -9.57
N VAL A 352 -29.86 -18.39 -8.31
CA VAL A 352 -30.92 -17.42 -7.90
C VAL A 352 -30.34 -16.18 -7.20
N MET A 353 -29.05 -16.20 -6.82
CA MET A 353 -28.41 -15.09 -6.08
C MET A 353 -27.73 -14.03 -6.97
N SER A 354 -27.71 -14.19 -8.29
CA SER A 354 -27.00 -13.28 -9.21
C SER A 354 -27.62 -11.88 -9.30
N GLU A 355 -28.94 -11.74 -9.22
CA GLU A 355 -29.64 -10.45 -9.37
C GLU A 355 -29.39 -9.48 -8.21
N VAL A 356 -29.35 -10.00 -6.97
CA VAL A 356 -29.04 -9.20 -5.78
C VAL A 356 -27.61 -8.64 -5.87
N TYR A 357 -26.68 -9.44 -6.39
CA TYR A 357 -25.30 -9.03 -6.61
C TYR A 357 -25.18 -7.96 -7.69
N LEU A 358 -25.89 -8.12 -8.81
CA LEU A 358 -25.96 -7.10 -9.85
C LEU A 358 -26.50 -5.78 -9.30
N THR A 359 -27.54 -5.83 -8.45
CA THR A 359 -28.11 -4.63 -7.83
C THR A 359 -27.10 -3.92 -6.93
N ARG A 360 -26.26 -4.67 -6.19
CA ARG A 360 -25.16 -4.08 -5.39
C ARG A 360 -24.09 -3.42 -6.26
N LEU A 361 -23.70 -4.06 -7.36
CA LEU A 361 -22.74 -3.49 -8.34
C LEU A 361 -23.30 -2.19 -8.94
N LEU A 362 -24.56 -2.22 -9.39
CA LEU A 362 -25.25 -1.05 -9.95
C LEU A 362 -25.41 0.07 -8.92
N ALA A 363 -25.82 -0.22 -7.70
CA ALA A 363 -25.94 0.77 -6.64
C ALA A 363 -24.58 1.43 -6.32
N THR A 364 -23.50 0.64 -6.28
CA THR A 364 -22.14 1.13 -6.05
C THR A 364 -21.68 1.99 -7.23
N LYS A 365 -21.90 1.55 -8.47
CA LYS A 365 -21.64 2.32 -9.69
C LYS A 365 -22.37 3.67 -9.67
N CYS A 366 -23.68 3.66 -9.44
CA CYS A 366 -24.50 4.88 -9.40
C CYS A 366 -24.00 5.87 -8.33
N THR A 367 -23.63 5.37 -7.15
CA THR A 367 -23.11 6.22 -6.06
C THR A 367 -21.80 6.92 -6.43
N LEU A 368 -20.97 6.27 -7.25
CA LEU A 368 -19.65 6.77 -7.63
C LEU A 368 -19.64 7.52 -8.97
N GLN A 369 -20.75 7.50 -9.72
CA GLN A 369 -20.82 7.96 -11.11
C GLN A 369 -20.37 9.42 -11.26
N GLN A 370 -20.86 10.33 -10.41
CA GLN A 370 -20.47 11.75 -10.48
C GLN A 370 -18.96 11.95 -10.34
N TYR A 371 -18.29 11.23 -9.44
CA TYR A 371 -16.84 11.33 -9.25
C TYR A 371 -16.06 10.80 -10.46
N VAL A 372 -16.59 9.78 -11.15
CA VAL A 372 -16.01 9.26 -12.39
C VAL A 372 -16.18 10.26 -13.52
N ASP A 373 -17.38 10.85 -13.65
CA ASP A 373 -17.69 11.84 -14.67
C ASP A 373 -16.86 13.11 -14.49
N ASP A 374 -16.70 13.59 -13.25
CA ASP A 374 -15.84 14.74 -12.91
C ASP A 374 -14.37 14.48 -13.25
N LEU A 375 -13.88 13.26 -12.97
CA LEU A 375 -12.51 12.86 -13.32
C LEU A 375 -12.32 12.83 -14.85
N PHE A 376 -13.22 12.18 -15.59
CA PHE A 376 -13.12 12.09 -17.04
C PHE A 376 -13.28 13.45 -17.71
N LYS A 377 -14.20 14.28 -17.23
CA LYS A 377 -14.33 15.66 -17.69
C LYS A 377 -13.04 16.44 -17.45
N SER A 378 -12.42 16.31 -16.28
CA SER A 378 -11.17 17.01 -15.99
C SER A 378 -9.97 16.51 -16.81
N ILE A 379 -9.92 15.22 -17.16
CA ILE A 379 -8.84 14.64 -17.98
C ILE A 379 -8.99 15.04 -19.46
N LEU A 380 -10.23 15.09 -19.95
CA LEU A 380 -10.54 15.25 -21.38
C LEU A 380 -10.91 16.69 -21.75
N SER A 381 -11.08 17.60 -20.79
CA SER A 381 -11.37 19.01 -21.07
C SER A 381 -10.12 19.75 -21.57
N ILE A 382 -10.33 20.61 -22.56
CA ILE A 382 -9.37 21.63 -22.94
C ILE A 382 -9.68 22.84 -22.05
N ASN A 383 -8.73 23.22 -21.21
CA ASN A 383 -8.86 24.38 -20.31
C ASN A 383 -8.29 25.64 -20.95
#